data_AF-A0A918ADZ7-F1
#
_entry.id   AF-A0A918ADZ7-F1
#
_cell.length_a   1.000
_cell.length_b   1.000
_cell.length_c   1.000
_cell.angle_alpha   90.00
_cell.angle_beta   90.00
_cell.angle_gamma   90.00
#
_symmetry.space_group_name_H-M   'P 1'
#
loop_
_entity.id
_entity.type
_entity.pdbx_description
1 polymer ?
#
loop_
_entity_poly.entity_id
_entity_poly.type
_entity_poly.pdbx_seq_one_letter_code
_entity_poly.pdbx_strand_id
1 'polypeptide(L)'
;MGQFSLFGPNFETSQSKPVGSTYQRIRVLITVKAAPNPSETYGETVCIAALRLDLDNPGWIRLYPINFRELDGDSQFKKYDIVTVEAKPNTSDPRAESWRPRADSFVVEKQVKGWDRRMSYVDDYVEESMCDLINGVRDHPGARSLAAIRPKEILRLDIKPHPGWTPEEHAKITRYVQQLDLFDVGPRTALQAPRFKAWYQYRCHLATCPTHRQGIYDWEFAALQRRFNDCDDEGLKRVIREKFWDMMCSPKRDTIFFVGNQQAHPRSFIVLGVVYPERPTLRSRS
;
A
#
# COMPACT_ATOMS: atom_id res chain seq x y z
N MET A 1 1.59 14.98 25.65
CA MET A 1 2.53 13.96 26.16
C MET A 1 1.83 12.63 26.02
N GLY A 2 2.10 11.90 24.93
CA GLY A 2 1.48 10.61 24.65
C GLY A 2 2.04 9.55 25.60
N GLN A 3 1.15 8.76 26.20
CA GLN A 3 1.52 7.52 26.87
C GLN A 3 2.19 6.61 25.84
N PHE A 4 3.49 6.36 25.99
CA PHE A 4 4.15 5.29 25.26
C PHE A 4 3.47 3.98 25.68
N SER A 5 2.77 3.34 24.74
CA SER A 5 2.29 1.98 24.92
C SER A 5 3.51 1.09 25.16
N LEU A 6 3.61 0.46 26.33
CA LEU A 6 4.64 -0.54 26.66
C LEU A 6 4.63 -1.74 25.70
N PHE A 7 3.59 -1.85 24.86
CA PHE A 7 3.40 -2.92 23.87
C PHE A 7 3.36 -2.40 22.42
N GLY A 8 3.66 -1.12 22.19
CA GLY A 8 3.79 -0.58 20.83
C GLY A 8 4.99 -1.18 20.09
N PRO A 9 4.96 -1.28 18.76
CA PRO A 9 6.07 -1.81 17.98
C PRO A 9 7.32 -0.94 18.18
N ASN A 10 8.46 -1.56 18.51
CA ASN A 10 9.73 -0.85 18.55
C ASN A 10 10.24 -0.61 17.12
N PHE A 11 10.06 0.61 16.64
CA PHE A 11 10.47 1.03 15.30
C PHE A 11 11.98 1.22 15.12
N GLU A 12 12.74 1.29 16.22
CA GLU A 12 14.20 1.49 16.20
C GLU A 12 14.96 0.18 15.93
N THR A 13 14.39 -0.97 16.30
CA THR A 13 14.96 -2.27 15.98
C THR A 13 14.58 -2.68 14.55
N SER A 14 15.55 -2.59 13.62
CA SER A 14 15.45 -3.27 12.33
C SER A 14 15.17 -4.75 12.57
N GLN A 15 13.99 -5.22 12.15
CA GLN A 15 13.70 -6.65 12.18
C GLN A 15 14.71 -7.37 11.28
N SER A 16 15.41 -8.38 11.80
CA SER A 16 16.25 -9.23 10.98
C SER A 16 15.39 -9.99 9.98
N LYS A 17 15.85 -10.12 8.73
CA LYS A 17 15.17 -10.94 7.71
C LYS A 17 14.96 -12.37 8.26
N PRO A 18 13.71 -12.87 8.31
CA PRO A 18 13.45 -14.22 8.75
C PRO A 18 14.20 -15.22 7.86
N VAL A 19 14.94 -16.13 8.47
CA VAL A 19 15.72 -17.16 7.77
C VAL A 19 14.84 -18.38 7.55
N GLY A 20 14.73 -18.83 6.30
CA GLY A 20 13.99 -20.04 5.95
C GLY A 20 13.27 -19.95 4.61
N SER A 21 12.90 -21.11 4.07
CA SER A 21 12.17 -21.26 2.81
C SER A 21 10.81 -21.96 2.97
N THR A 22 10.45 -22.27 4.21
CA THR A 22 9.19 -22.95 4.56
C THR A 22 8.03 -21.97 4.57
N TYR A 23 6.87 -22.45 4.12
CA TYR A 23 5.63 -21.71 4.24
C TYR A 23 5.20 -21.66 5.71
N GLN A 24 4.79 -20.49 6.14
CA GLN A 24 4.25 -20.21 7.46
C GLN A 24 2.84 -19.68 7.29
N ARG A 25 1.93 -20.12 8.16
CA ARG A 25 0.57 -19.59 8.20
C ARG A 25 0.60 -18.28 8.97
N ILE A 26 0.31 -17.18 8.28
CA ILE A 26 0.37 -15.82 8.83
C ILE A 26 -1.02 -15.22 8.78
N ARG A 27 -1.39 -14.55 9.89
CA ARG A 27 -2.64 -13.80 10.00
C ARG A 27 -2.35 -12.30 9.94
N VAL A 28 -3.01 -11.60 9.02
CA VAL A 28 -2.69 -10.21 8.70
C VAL A 28 -3.94 -9.34 8.55
N LEU A 29 -3.83 -8.06 8.87
CA LEU A 29 -4.79 -7.02 8.49
C LEU A 29 -4.30 -6.36 7.20
N ILE A 30 -5.04 -6.51 6.11
CA ILE A 30 -4.72 -5.88 4.83
C ILE A 30 -4.88 -4.36 4.95
N THR A 31 -3.83 -3.58 4.71
CA THR A 31 -3.91 -2.11 4.82
C THR A 31 -4.03 -1.43 3.46
N VAL A 32 -3.26 -1.86 2.45
CA VAL A 32 -3.28 -1.29 1.10
C VAL A 32 -2.85 -2.31 0.05
N LYS A 33 -3.33 -2.08 -1.18
CA LYS A 33 -2.90 -2.78 -2.39
C LYS A 33 -2.30 -1.75 -3.33
N ALA A 34 -1.09 -2.00 -3.81
CA ALA A 34 -0.49 -1.15 -4.82
C ALA A 34 -1.26 -1.26 -6.15
N ALA A 35 -1.20 -0.22 -6.97
CA ALA A 35 -1.66 -0.32 -8.36
C ALA A 35 -0.88 -1.44 -9.08
N PRO A 36 -1.57 -2.27 -9.91
CA PRO A 36 -0.93 -3.38 -10.60
C PRO A 36 0.09 -2.86 -11.61
N ASN A 37 1.23 -3.54 -11.72
CA ASN A 37 2.23 -3.28 -12.74
C ASN A 37 2.36 -4.47 -13.70
N PRO A 38 2.57 -4.23 -15.01
CA PRO A 38 2.83 -5.28 -15.98
C PRO A 38 3.97 -6.20 -15.57
N SER A 39 3.75 -7.51 -15.69
CA SER A 39 4.73 -8.53 -15.36
C SER A 39 4.80 -9.57 -16.46
N GLU A 40 6.01 -9.99 -16.80
CA GLU A 40 6.22 -11.04 -17.79
C GLU A 40 5.85 -12.42 -17.23
N THR A 41 6.11 -12.65 -15.95
CA THR A 41 5.91 -13.97 -15.31
C THR A 41 4.49 -14.16 -14.79
N TYR A 42 3.89 -13.11 -14.23
CA TYR A 42 2.60 -13.19 -13.55
C TYR A 42 1.49 -12.45 -14.32
N GLY A 43 1.78 -11.91 -15.50
CA GLY A 43 0.90 -11.00 -16.25
C GLY A 43 0.81 -9.61 -15.64
N GLU A 44 0.42 -9.54 -14.38
CA GLU A 44 0.54 -8.36 -13.55
C GLU A 44 0.98 -8.71 -12.13
N THR A 45 1.51 -7.73 -11.43
CA THR A 45 1.91 -7.89 -10.04
C THR A 45 1.38 -6.75 -9.19
N VAL A 46 0.75 -7.14 -8.09
CA VAL A 46 0.31 -6.27 -7.01
C VAL A 46 1.19 -6.55 -5.80
N CYS A 47 1.64 -5.47 -5.17
CA CYS A 47 2.25 -5.51 -3.85
C CYS A 47 1.16 -5.22 -2.82
N ILE A 48 1.11 -6.02 -1.76
CA ILE A 48 0.16 -5.82 -0.67
C ILE A 48 0.93 -5.52 0.59
N ALA A 49 0.59 -4.40 1.22
CA ALA A 49 1.07 -4.10 2.56
C ALA A 49 -0.03 -4.46 3.57
N ALA A 50 0.38 -5.07 4.65
CA ALA A 50 -0.49 -5.50 5.73
C ALA A 50 0.23 -5.40 7.07
N LEU A 51 -0.53 -5.46 8.15
CA LEU A 51 -0.01 -5.57 9.52
C LEU A 51 -0.19 -7.01 10.00
N ARG A 52 0.87 -7.61 10.50
CA ARG A 52 0.83 -8.91 11.17
C ARG A 52 0.03 -8.82 12.46
N LEU A 53 -0.84 -9.81 12.67
CA LEU A 53 -1.69 -9.91 13.85
C LEU A 53 -1.32 -11.10 14.74
N ASP A 54 -0.32 -11.89 14.34
CA ASP A 54 0.28 -12.91 15.19
C ASP A 54 1.26 -12.28 16.19
N LEU A 55 1.22 -12.78 17.42
CA LEU A 55 1.93 -12.18 18.56
C LEU A 55 3.45 -12.37 18.50
N ASP A 56 3.93 -13.37 17.75
CA ASP A 56 5.34 -13.74 17.73
C ASP A 56 6.20 -12.78 16.91
N ASN A 57 5.59 -12.05 15.96
CA ASN A 57 6.31 -11.12 15.09
C ASN A 57 5.37 -10.01 14.57
N PRO A 58 4.90 -9.10 15.47
CA PRO A 58 4.07 -7.97 15.07
C PRO A 58 4.86 -7.02 14.18
N GLY A 59 4.21 -6.44 13.18
CA GLY A 59 4.90 -5.57 12.24
C GLY A 59 4.27 -5.49 10.86
N TRP A 60 4.89 -4.68 10.02
CA TRP A 60 4.58 -4.62 8.60
C TRP A 60 4.95 -5.93 7.89
N ILE A 61 4.11 -6.35 6.96
CA ILE A 61 4.41 -7.43 6.01
C ILE A 61 4.04 -6.98 4.60
N ARG A 62 4.97 -7.22 3.66
CA ARG A 62 4.80 -7.08 2.22
C ARG A 62 4.58 -8.47 1.63
N LEU A 63 3.40 -8.70 1.06
CA LEU A 63 3.12 -9.87 0.26
C LEU A 63 3.30 -9.53 -1.22
N TYR A 64 4.29 -10.16 -1.85
CA TYR A 64 4.63 -9.93 -3.27
C TYR A 64 5.37 -11.13 -3.87
N PRO A 65 5.15 -11.47 -5.15
CA PRO A 65 4.14 -10.91 -6.06
C PRO A 65 2.76 -11.56 -5.87
N ILE A 66 1.70 -10.83 -6.18
CA ILE A 66 0.32 -11.37 -6.24
C ILE A 66 -0.32 -10.93 -7.56
N ASN A 67 -0.86 -11.87 -8.34
CA ASN A 67 -1.81 -11.54 -9.41
C ASN A 67 -3.22 -11.44 -8.81
N PHE A 68 -3.57 -10.25 -8.31
CA PHE A 68 -4.79 -10.08 -7.51
C PHE A 68 -6.07 -10.27 -8.35
N ARG A 69 -6.03 -9.98 -9.66
CA ARG A 69 -7.19 -10.16 -10.55
C ARG A 69 -7.52 -11.62 -10.84
N GLU A 70 -6.52 -12.50 -10.80
CA GLU A 70 -6.68 -13.93 -11.02
C GLU A 70 -6.94 -14.73 -9.75
N LEU A 71 -6.94 -14.09 -8.57
CA LEU A 71 -7.38 -14.79 -7.36
C LEU A 71 -8.85 -15.22 -7.51
N ASP A 72 -9.12 -16.48 -7.15
CA ASP A 72 -10.48 -17.02 -7.05
C ASP A 72 -11.39 -16.10 -6.23
N GLY A 73 -12.68 -16.06 -6.54
CA GLY A 73 -13.63 -15.12 -5.92
C GLY A 73 -13.60 -15.13 -4.38
N ASP A 74 -13.46 -16.30 -3.77
CA ASP A 74 -13.38 -16.46 -2.31
C ASP A 74 -12.03 -16.02 -1.72
N SER A 75 -10.99 -15.96 -2.56
CA SER A 75 -9.64 -15.50 -2.22
C SER A 75 -9.46 -13.98 -2.45
N GLN A 76 -10.46 -13.30 -3.04
CA GLN A 76 -10.40 -11.85 -3.25
C GLN A 76 -10.79 -11.07 -1.97
N PHE A 77 -9.81 -10.37 -1.40
CA PHE A 77 -9.99 -9.56 -0.20
C PHE A 77 -9.95 -8.04 -0.43
N LYS A 78 -10.53 -7.33 0.53
CA LYS A 78 -10.67 -5.88 0.56
C LYS A 78 -9.69 -5.24 1.53
N LYS A 79 -9.55 -3.92 1.39
CA LYS A 79 -8.83 -3.08 2.34
C LYS A 79 -9.49 -3.21 3.72
N TYR A 80 -8.69 -3.48 4.74
CA TYR A 80 -9.08 -3.78 6.12
C TYR A 80 -9.78 -5.12 6.35
N ASP A 81 -9.64 -6.08 5.45
CA ASP A 81 -9.93 -7.47 5.78
C ASP A 81 -8.82 -8.07 6.64
N ILE A 82 -9.21 -8.90 7.60
CA ILE A 82 -8.31 -9.83 8.25
C ILE A 82 -8.28 -11.11 7.44
N VAL A 83 -7.08 -11.49 7.05
CA VAL A 83 -6.83 -12.59 6.13
C VAL A 83 -5.77 -13.49 6.74
N THR A 84 -5.96 -14.79 6.62
CA THR A 84 -4.93 -15.79 6.86
C THR A 84 -4.37 -16.27 5.52
N VAL A 85 -3.05 -16.43 5.43
CA VAL A 85 -2.35 -16.85 4.21
C VAL A 85 -1.11 -17.67 4.56
N GLU A 86 -0.77 -18.65 3.72
CA GLU A 86 0.55 -19.28 3.77
C GLU A 86 1.57 -18.44 3.00
N ALA A 87 2.66 -18.02 3.65
CA ALA A 87 3.72 -17.26 3.00
C ALA A 87 5.10 -17.70 3.49
N LYS A 88 6.12 -17.49 2.65
CA LYS A 88 7.53 -17.72 3.01
C LYS A 88 8.39 -16.46 2.82
N PRO A 89 9.51 -16.29 3.54
CA PRO A 89 10.39 -15.15 3.34
C PRO A 89 10.88 -15.06 1.89
N ASN A 90 10.87 -13.85 1.32
CA ASN A 90 11.39 -13.62 -0.02
C ASN A 90 12.91 -13.43 0.02
N THR A 91 13.67 -14.48 -0.33
CA THR A 91 15.14 -14.45 -0.26
C THR A 91 15.79 -13.53 -1.29
N SER A 92 15.10 -13.19 -2.38
CA SER A 92 15.60 -12.27 -3.41
C SER A 92 15.35 -10.80 -3.07
N ASP A 93 14.76 -10.50 -1.92
CA ASP A 93 14.41 -9.16 -1.47
C ASP A 93 14.98 -8.92 -0.07
N PRO A 94 15.93 -7.97 0.10
CA PRO A 94 16.65 -7.77 1.36
C PRO A 94 15.75 -7.23 2.48
N ARG A 95 14.57 -6.71 2.14
CA ARG A 95 13.62 -6.11 3.09
C ARG A 95 13.03 -7.20 3.98
N ALA A 96 13.15 -7.05 5.30
CA ALA A 96 12.78 -8.05 6.29
C ALA A 96 11.30 -8.45 6.20
N GLU A 97 10.46 -7.47 5.91
CA GLU A 97 9.02 -7.59 5.74
C GLU A 97 8.60 -8.19 4.40
N SER A 98 9.51 -8.54 3.49
CA SER A 98 9.15 -9.08 2.16
C SER A 98 8.94 -10.60 2.17
N TRP A 99 7.73 -11.02 1.81
CA TRP A 99 7.26 -12.41 1.82
C TRP A 99 6.56 -12.79 0.52
N ARG A 100 6.75 -14.03 0.08
CA ARG A 100 6.07 -14.62 -1.07
C ARG A 100 4.87 -15.43 -0.58
N PRO A 101 3.63 -15.00 -0.88
CA PRO A 101 2.43 -15.73 -0.53
C PRO A 101 2.22 -16.93 -1.46
N ARG A 102 1.49 -17.93 -0.98
CA ARG A 102 0.88 -18.97 -1.79
C ARG A 102 -0.52 -18.50 -2.24
N ALA A 103 -0.72 -18.38 -3.54
CA ALA A 103 -1.89 -17.69 -4.11
C ALA A 103 -3.25 -18.36 -3.80
N ASP A 104 -3.28 -19.68 -3.67
CA ASP A 104 -4.46 -20.50 -3.36
C ASP A 104 -4.75 -20.63 -1.85
N SER A 105 -3.96 -19.97 -0.98
CA SER A 105 -4.05 -20.12 0.48
C SER A 105 -4.74 -18.97 1.21
N PHE A 106 -5.22 -17.95 0.50
CA PHE A 106 -5.88 -16.80 1.12
C PHE A 106 -7.24 -17.19 1.67
N VAL A 107 -7.46 -16.92 2.97
CA VAL A 107 -8.74 -17.12 3.63
C VAL A 107 -9.17 -15.82 4.31
N VAL A 108 -10.25 -15.23 3.83
CA VAL A 108 -10.83 -14.01 4.42
C VAL A 108 -11.63 -14.37 5.66
N GLU A 109 -11.19 -13.89 6.82
CA GLU A 109 -11.86 -14.18 8.10
C GLU A 109 -12.98 -13.19 8.40
N LYS A 110 -12.66 -11.89 8.32
CA LYS A 110 -13.61 -10.81 8.61
C LYS A 110 -13.16 -9.47 8.04
N GLN A 111 -14.13 -8.62 7.72
CA GLN A 111 -13.88 -7.23 7.37
C GLN A 111 -13.92 -6.33 8.60
N VAL A 112 -12.87 -5.53 8.82
CA VAL A 112 -12.84 -4.50 9.88
C VAL A 112 -13.54 -3.23 9.37
N LYS A 113 -14.72 -2.96 9.93
CA LYS A 113 -15.58 -1.81 9.59
C LYS A 113 -15.48 -0.72 10.65
N GLY A 114 -15.60 0.53 10.22
CA GLY A 114 -15.53 1.72 11.07
C GLY A 114 -14.09 2.18 11.32
N TRP A 115 -13.89 3.49 11.42
CA TRP A 115 -12.58 4.07 11.61
C TRP A 115 -11.97 3.72 12.97
N ASP A 116 -12.74 3.79 14.04
CA ASP A 116 -12.25 3.48 15.40
C ASP A 116 -11.64 2.07 15.49
N ARG A 117 -12.33 1.08 14.93
CA ARG A 117 -11.85 -0.31 14.90
C ARG A 117 -10.66 -0.52 13.96
N ARG A 118 -10.53 0.28 12.89
CA ARG A 118 -9.35 0.20 12.00
C ARG A 118 -8.15 0.84 12.67
N MET A 119 -8.36 1.99 13.30
CA MET A 119 -7.32 2.72 14.02
C MET A 119 -6.80 1.94 15.23
N SER A 120 -7.63 1.14 15.91
CA SER A 120 -7.13 0.27 16.99
C SER A 120 -6.08 -0.76 16.55
N TYR A 121 -5.93 -1.01 15.25
CA TYR A 121 -4.83 -1.83 14.71
C TYR A 121 -3.67 -1.00 14.16
N VAL A 122 -3.93 0.22 13.73
CA VAL A 122 -2.99 1.03 12.94
C VAL A 122 -2.28 2.08 13.79
N ASP A 123 -2.92 2.63 14.83
CA ASP A 123 -2.46 3.81 15.55
C ASP A 123 -1.06 3.61 16.17
N ASP A 124 -0.81 2.44 16.75
CA ASP A 124 0.51 2.06 17.28
C ASP A 124 1.61 1.97 16.20
N TYR A 125 1.23 1.87 14.92
CA TYR A 125 2.13 1.81 13.75
C TYR A 125 2.30 3.17 13.05
N VAL A 126 1.68 4.23 13.56
CA VAL A 126 1.73 5.57 12.96
C VAL A 126 2.97 6.31 13.42
N GLU A 127 3.75 6.77 12.44
CA GLU A 127 4.95 7.57 12.64
C GLU A 127 4.75 8.99 12.11
N GLU A 128 5.51 9.94 12.64
CA GLU A 128 5.35 11.36 12.29
C GLU A 128 6.40 11.87 11.28
N SER A 129 7.43 11.07 10.97
CA SER A 129 8.61 11.51 10.20
C SER A 129 8.93 10.60 9.02
N MET A 130 8.50 11.02 7.83
CA MET A 130 8.94 10.42 6.57
C MET A 130 10.46 10.62 6.33
N CYS A 131 11.02 11.72 6.85
CA CYS A 131 12.45 12.00 6.78
C CYS A 131 13.29 10.91 7.47
N ASP A 132 12.89 10.50 8.68
CA ASP A 132 13.63 9.48 9.43
C ASP A 132 13.53 8.12 8.76
N LEU A 133 12.37 7.79 8.18
CA LEU A 133 12.20 6.58 7.38
C LEU A 133 13.12 6.56 6.15
N ILE A 134 13.25 7.67 5.42
CA ILE A 134 14.16 7.78 4.27
C ILE A 134 15.63 7.67 4.72
N ASN A 135 16.00 8.34 5.81
CA ASN A 135 17.36 8.28 6.36
C ASN A 135 17.71 6.87 6.85
N GLY A 136 16.78 6.17 7.50
CA GLY A 136 16.99 4.79 7.96
C GLY A 136 17.33 3.82 6.82
N VAL A 137 16.66 3.95 5.67
CA VAL A 137 16.95 3.15 4.47
C VAL A 137 18.29 3.52 3.82
N ARG A 138 18.74 4.76 3.94
CA ARG A 138 20.07 5.16 3.47
C ARG A 138 21.17 4.43 4.25
N ASP A 139 20.97 4.31 5.56
CA ASP A 139 22.01 3.85 6.47
C ASP A 139 22.00 2.31 6.61
N HIS A 140 20.84 1.66 6.42
CA HIS A 140 20.68 0.21 6.48
C HIS A 140 19.80 -0.33 5.35
N PRO A 141 20.34 -1.13 4.40
CA PRO A 141 19.55 -1.70 3.29
C PRO A 141 18.38 -2.61 3.70
N GLY A 142 18.44 -3.19 4.90
CA GLY A 142 17.35 -3.97 5.52
C GLY A 142 16.36 -3.15 6.35
N ALA A 143 16.46 -1.82 6.31
CA ALA A 143 15.55 -0.95 7.03
C ALA A 143 14.12 -1.03 6.48
N ARG A 144 13.20 -0.54 7.32
CA ARG A 144 11.76 -0.56 7.09
C ARG A 144 11.43 0.16 5.79
N SER A 145 10.62 -0.51 4.97
CA SER A 145 10.23 -0.07 3.64
C SER A 145 8.73 0.08 3.47
N LEU A 146 8.00 -0.06 4.58
CA LEU A 146 6.56 0.16 4.75
C LEU A 146 6.37 0.95 6.04
N ALA A 147 5.46 1.91 6.03
CA ALA A 147 5.09 2.69 7.21
C ALA A 147 3.71 3.34 7.06
N ALA A 148 3.15 3.77 8.18
CA ALA A 148 2.02 4.70 8.22
C ALA A 148 2.54 6.07 8.68
N ILE A 149 2.48 7.09 7.83
CA ILE A 149 3.00 8.42 8.12
C ILE A 149 1.85 9.39 8.34
N ARG A 150 1.78 10.00 9.52
CA ARG A 150 0.92 11.15 9.80
C ARG A 150 1.65 12.42 9.33
N PRO A 151 1.29 13.04 8.20
CA PRO A 151 1.85 14.32 7.79
C PRO A 151 1.48 15.43 8.78
N LYS A 152 2.41 16.35 9.03
CA LYS A 152 2.15 17.58 9.78
C LYS A 152 1.18 18.48 9.01
N GLU A 153 1.39 18.56 7.71
CA GLU A 153 0.63 19.44 6.83
C GLU A 153 0.66 18.90 5.40
N ILE A 154 -0.52 18.77 4.79
CA ILE A 154 -0.67 18.37 3.40
C ILE A 154 -0.87 19.64 2.57
N LEU A 155 0.04 19.89 1.63
CA LEU A 155 0.13 21.15 0.89
C LEU A 155 -0.65 21.11 -0.43
N ARG A 156 -0.56 19.99 -1.15
CA ARG A 156 -1.12 19.90 -2.50
C ARG A 156 -1.37 18.47 -2.97
N LEU A 157 -2.38 18.31 -3.83
CA LEU A 157 -2.53 17.19 -4.75
C LEU A 157 -2.20 17.65 -6.18
N ASP A 158 -1.08 17.17 -6.72
CA ASP A 158 -0.73 17.36 -8.14
C ASP A 158 -1.34 16.25 -8.96
N ILE A 159 -2.04 16.57 -10.05
CA ILE A 159 -2.58 15.59 -11.01
C ILE A 159 -1.98 15.89 -12.38
N LYS A 160 -1.40 14.89 -13.03
CA LYS A 160 -0.85 15.00 -14.39
C LYS A 160 -1.30 13.83 -15.26
N PRO A 161 -1.41 14.00 -16.59
CA PRO A 161 -1.65 12.89 -17.50
C PRO A 161 -0.63 11.76 -17.30
N HIS A 162 -1.09 10.52 -17.39
CA HIS A 162 -0.20 9.37 -17.44
C HIS A 162 0.36 9.25 -18.86
N PRO A 163 1.67 8.97 -19.05
CA PRO A 163 2.26 8.81 -20.37
C PRO A 163 1.83 7.52 -21.12
N GLY A 164 0.82 6.79 -20.63
CA GLY A 164 0.56 5.40 -21.04
C GLY A 164 1.64 4.42 -20.57
N TRP A 165 1.53 3.16 -21.00
CA TRP A 165 2.55 2.13 -20.81
C TRP A 165 3.69 2.30 -21.82
N THR A 166 4.91 1.93 -21.44
CA THR A 166 6.04 1.88 -22.38
C THR A 166 5.87 0.72 -23.39
N PRO A 167 6.62 0.71 -24.51
CA PRO A 167 6.61 -0.43 -25.43
C PRO A 167 6.95 -1.77 -24.74
N GLU A 168 7.90 -1.77 -23.80
CA GLU A 168 8.27 -2.97 -23.03
C GLU A 168 7.13 -3.44 -22.12
N GLU A 169 6.43 -2.51 -21.47
CA GLU A 169 5.27 -2.81 -20.64
C GLU A 169 4.10 -3.37 -21.46
N HIS A 170 3.83 -2.78 -22.64
CA HIS A 170 2.86 -3.34 -23.59
C HIS A 170 3.25 -4.75 -24.05
N ALA A 171 4.53 -5.01 -24.34
CA ALA A 171 4.98 -6.34 -24.74
C ALA A 171 4.72 -7.39 -23.65
N LYS A 172 4.93 -7.05 -22.36
CA LYS A 172 4.60 -7.92 -21.23
C LYS A 172 3.10 -8.22 -21.15
N ILE A 173 2.26 -7.18 -21.27
CA ILE A 173 0.81 -7.33 -21.25
C ILE A 173 0.35 -8.23 -22.41
N THR A 174 0.84 -7.98 -23.63
CA THR A 174 0.49 -8.75 -24.82
C THR A 174 0.86 -10.22 -24.68
N ARG A 175 2.09 -10.52 -24.23
CA ARG A 175 2.55 -11.91 -24.02
C ARG A 175 1.64 -12.66 -23.06
N TYR A 176 1.26 -12.01 -21.96
CA TYR A 176 0.39 -12.63 -20.97
C TYR A 176 -1.04 -12.85 -21.45
N VAL A 177 -1.63 -11.88 -22.18
CA VAL A 177 -2.97 -12.03 -22.76
C VAL A 177 -3.00 -13.12 -23.83
N GLN A 178 -1.90 -13.30 -24.57
CA GLN A 178 -1.75 -14.32 -25.61
C GLN A 178 -1.34 -15.69 -25.08
N GLN A 179 -0.98 -15.80 -23.79
CA GLN A 179 -0.59 -17.06 -23.20
C GLN A 179 -1.81 -17.98 -23.15
N LEU A 180 -1.76 -19.03 -23.97
CA LEU A 180 -2.72 -20.12 -23.97
C LEU A 180 -2.40 -21.03 -22.78
N ASP A 181 -3.24 -21.04 -21.76
CA ASP A 181 -3.17 -22.10 -20.74
C ASP A 181 -4.11 -23.24 -21.13
N LEU A 182 -3.59 -24.47 -21.06
CA LEU A 182 -4.33 -25.69 -21.41
C LEU A 182 -5.53 -25.95 -20.48
N PHE A 183 -5.61 -25.23 -19.36
CA PHE A 183 -6.59 -25.42 -18.29
C PHE A 183 -7.31 -24.12 -17.89
N ASP A 184 -7.13 -23.01 -18.61
CA ASP A 184 -7.72 -21.73 -18.20
C ASP A 184 -9.19 -21.60 -18.61
N VAL A 185 -9.99 -21.11 -17.66
CA VAL A 185 -11.45 -20.97 -17.75
C VAL A 185 -11.81 -19.48 -17.90
N GLY A 186 -11.27 -18.80 -18.92
CA GLY A 186 -11.76 -17.48 -19.29
C GLY A 186 -10.78 -16.57 -20.06
N PRO A 187 -11.28 -15.50 -20.70
CA PRO A 187 -10.44 -14.55 -21.42
C PRO A 187 -9.63 -13.67 -20.46
N ARG A 188 -8.30 -13.70 -20.57
CA ARG A 188 -7.39 -12.78 -19.85
C ARG A 188 -7.55 -11.37 -20.38
N THR A 189 -7.75 -10.40 -19.49
CA THR A 189 -7.95 -8.99 -19.88
C THR A 189 -6.66 -8.18 -19.75
N ALA A 190 -6.34 -7.42 -20.80
CA ALA A 190 -5.18 -6.54 -20.83
C ALA A 190 -5.23 -5.49 -19.73
N LEU A 191 -4.10 -5.28 -19.04
CA LEU A 191 -3.99 -4.24 -18.03
C LEU A 191 -3.96 -2.86 -18.70
N GLN A 192 -4.92 -2.01 -18.38
CA GLN A 192 -4.98 -0.65 -18.90
C GLN A 192 -4.22 0.34 -18.02
N ALA A 193 -3.48 1.25 -18.66
CA ALA A 193 -2.83 2.36 -17.96
C ALA A 193 -3.89 3.31 -17.39
N PRO A 194 -3.74 3.80 -16.15
CA PRO A 194 -4.56 4.89 -15.65
C PRO A 194 -4.39 6.13 -16.55
N ARG A 195 -5.43 6.97 -16.69
CA ARG A 195 -5.36 8.22 -17.48
C ARG A 195 -4.50 9.30 -16.82
N PHE A 196 -4.44 9.29 -15.49
CA PHE A 196 -3.71 10.25 -14.67
C PHE A 196 -2.79 9.58 -13.66
N LYS A 197 -1.68 10.26 -13.37
CA LYS A 197 -0.85 10.07 -12.18
C LYS A 197 -1.08 11.23 -11.23
N ALA A 198 -0.91 10.98 -9.94
CA ALA A 198 -1.01 12.02 -8.93
C ALA A 198 0.09 11.92 -7.87
N TRP A 199 0.35 13.05 -7.21
CA TRP A 199 1.33 13.16 -6.13
C TRP A 199 0.76 13.98 -4.99
N TYR A 200 1.00 13.54 -3.75
CA TYR A 200 0.84 14.40 -2.59
C TYR A 200 2.13 15.18 -2.35
N GLN A 201 1.98 16.48 -2.08
CA GLN A 201 3.02 17.32 -1.48
C GLN A 201 2.67 17.58 -0.03
N TYR A 202 3.59 17.32 0.90
CA TYR A 202 3.33 17.47 2.34
C TYR A 202 4.62 17.67 3.14
N ARG A 203 4.49 18.19 4.36
CA ARG A 203 5.56 18.24 5.37
C ARG A 203 5.32 17.19 6.45
N CYS A 204 6.37 16.48 6.86
CA CYS A 204 6.33 15.64 8.05
C CYS A 204 6.66 16.49 9.30
N HIS A 205 6.69 15.86 10.49
CA HIS A 205 6.89 16.58 11.75
C HIS A 205 8.33 17.02 12.01
N LEU A 206 9.31 16.50 11.26
CA LEU A 206 10.70 16.94 11.40
C LEU A 206 10.85 18.43 11.07
N ALA A 207 11.47 19.20 11.97
CA ALA A 207 11.60 20.65 11.84
C ALA A 207 12.32 21.09 10.55
N THR A 208 13.29 20.30 10.10
CA THR A 208 14.09 20.53 8.89
C THR A 208 13.53 19.85 7.64
N CYS A 209 12.28 19.38 7.68
CA CYS A 209 11.65 18.68 6.56
C CYS A 209 11.70 19.53 5.28
N PRO A 210 12.34 19.04 4.19
CA PRO A 210 12.45 19.80 2.93
C PRO A 210 11.16 19.79 2.10
N THR A 211 10.04 19.32 2.65
CA THR A 211 8.83 18.91 1.93
C THR A 211 9.02 17.60 1.16
N HIS A 212 8.01 16.74 1.20
CA HIS A 212 7.95 15.49 0.45
C HIS A 212 7.00 15.64 -0.74
N ARG A 213 7.37 15.05 -1.88
CA ARG A 213 6.49 14.88 -3.04
C ARG A 213 6.47 13.42 -3.44
N GLN A 214 5.39 12.71 -3.13
CA GLN A 214 5.29 11.26 -3.31
C GLN A 214 4.16 10.89 -4.24
N GLY A 215 4.44 9.99 -5.19
CA GLY A 215 3.45 9.51 -6.15
C GLY A 215 2.43 8.60 -5.49
N ILE A 216 1.19 8.64 -5.97
CA ILE A 216 0.11 7.75 -5.54
C ILE A 216 0.13 6.49 -6.41
N TYR A 217 0.47 5.37 -5.81
CA TYR A 217 0.51 4.03 -6.41
C TYR A 217 -0.54 3.13 -5.73
N ASP A 218 -1.74 3.66 -5.54
CA ASP A 218 -2.85 3.01 -4.86
C ASP A 218 -3.77 2.30 -5.87
N TRP A 219 -4.14 1.06 -5.58
CA TRP A 219 -5.16 0.33 -6.35
C TRP A 219 -6.48 1.09 -6.42
N GLU A 220 -6.91 1.73 -5.33
CA GLU A 220 -8.16 2.50 -5.26
C GLU A 220 -8.11 3.72 -6.21
N PHE A 221 -6.94 4.32 -6.39
CA PHE A 221 -6.73 5.43 -7.33
C PHE A 221 -6.86 4.96 -8.79
N ALA A 222 -6.25 3.81 -9.14
CA ALA A 222 -6.39 3.23 -10.47
C ALA A 222 -7.82 2.73 -10.74
N ALA A 223 -8.46 2.12 -9.74
CA ALA A 223 -9.83 1.61 -9.85
C ALA A 223 -10.86 2.74 -10.00
N LEU A 224 -10.67 3.87 -9.31
CA LEU A 224 -11.52 5.05 -9.46
C LEU A 224 -11.52 5.54 -10.91
N GLN A 225 -10.34 5.62 -11.54
CA GLN A 225 -10.24 6.07 -12.92
C GLN A 225 -10.93 5.13 -13.90
N ARG A 226 -10.81 3.81 -13.70
CA ARG A 226 -11.54 2.82 -14.51
C ARG A 226 -13.05 2.94 -14.34
N ARG A 227 -13.53 3.19 -13.12
CA ARG A 227 -14.96 3.34 -12.82
C ARG A 227 -15.58 4.58 -13.49
N PHE A 228 -14.80 5.64 -13.66
CA PHE A 228 -15.23 6.90 -14.26
C PHE A 228 -14.61 7.12 -15.65
N ASN A 229 -14.38 6.02 -16.38
CA ASN A 229 -13.71 6.08 -17.68
C ASN A 229 -14.52 6.83 -18.75
N ASP A 230 -15.85 6.86 -18.62
CA ASP A 230 -16.75 7.54 -19.56
C ASP A 230 -16.76 9.08 -19.40
N CYS A 231 -16.15 9.60 -18.34
CA CYS A 231 -15.99 11.04 -18.16
C CYS A 231 -14.88 11.61 -19.05
N ASP A 232 -15.00 12.89 -19.41
CA ASP A 232 -13.88 13.63 -19.99
C ASP A 232 -12.75 13.83 -18.97
N ASP A 233 -11.60 14.32 -19.45
CA ASP A 233 -10.40 14.50 -18.63
C ASP A 233 -10.64 15.44 -17.44
N GLU A 234 -11.41 16.52 -17.63
CA GLU A 234 -11.69 17.50 -16.58
C GLU A 234 -12.68 16.96 -15.55
N GLY A 235 -13.71 16.23 -15.99
CA GLY A 235 -14.63 15.51 -15.12
C GLY A 235 -13.90 14.47 -14.27
N LEU A 236 -13.01 13.69 -14.87
CA LEU A 236 -12.23 12.70 -14.13
C LEU A 236 -11.25 13.35 -13.12
N LYS A 237 -10.55 14.43 -13.51
CA LYS A 237 -9.71 15.20 -12.57
C LYS A 237 -10.51 15.75 -11.39
N ARG A 238 -11.75 16.19 -11.62
CA ARG A 238 -12.65 16.67 -10.57
C ARG A 238 -12.99 15.56 -9.58
N VAL A 239 -13.41 14.41 -10.08
CA VAL A 239 -13.71 13.22 -9.23
C VAL A 239 -12.48 12.79 -8.43
N ILE A 240 -11.29 12.79 -9.05
CA ILE A 240 -10.04 12.50 -8.35
C ILE A 240 -9.81 13.50 -7.22
N ARG A 241 -9.94 14.81 -7.49
CA ARG A 241 -9.73 15.86 -6.49
C ARG A 241 -10.75 15.74 -5.34
N GLU A 242 -12.02 15.55 -5.65
CA GLU A 242 -13.07 15.38 -4.63
C GLU A 242 -12.76 14.23 -3.66
N LYS A 243 -12.30 13.09 -4.18
CA LYS A 243 -12.00 11.91 -3.35
C LYS A 243 -10.65 12.02 -2.65
N PHE A 244 -9.57 12.24 -3.38
CA PHE A 244 -8.20 12.16 -2.85
C PHE A 244 -7.73 13.44 -2.18
N TRP A 245 -8.37 14.58 -2.43
CA TRP A 245 -8.06 15.85 -1.78
C TRP A 245 -9.16 16.26 -0.82
N ASP A 246 -10.34 16.64 -1.33
CA ASP A 246 -11.37 17.32 -0.54
C ASP A 246 -11.95 16.42 0.57
N MET A 247 -12.10 15.12 0.29
CA MET A 247 -12.59 14.13 1.24
C MET A 247 -11.48 13.56 2.14
N MET A 248 -10.45 12.95 1.55
CA MET A 248 -9.42 12.22 2.30
C MET A 248 -8.48 13.14 3.07
N CYS A 249 -8.12 14.30 2.51
CA CYS A 249 -7.20 15.27 3.10
C CYS A 249 -7.92 16.46 3.72
N SER A 250 -9.24 16.35 3.94
CA SER A 250 -10.04 17.42 4.56
C SER A 250 -9.44 17.83 5.92
N PRO A 251 -9.47 19.11 6.31
CA PRO A 251 -9.05 19.55 7.64
C PRO A 251 -9.79 18.85 8.80
N LYS A 252 -10.96 18.26 8.54
CA LYS A 252 -11.75 17.47 9.50
C LYS A 252 -11.24 16.03 9.68
N ARG A 253 -10.28 15.57 8.87
CA ARG A 253 -9.73 14.21 8.92
C ARG A 253 -8.33 14.19 9.54
N ASP A 254 -8.03 13.15 10.32
CA ASP A 254 -6.66 12.82 10.71
C ASP A 254 -6.07 11.93 9.60
N THR A 255 -5.53 12.57 8.56
CA THR A 255 -5.04 11.86 7.38
C THR A 255 -3.71 11.19 7.70
N ILE A 256 -3.57 9.91 7.34
CA ILE A 256 -2.33 9.15 7.47
C ILE A 256 -2.08 8.46 6.12
N PHE A 257 -0.84 8.53 5.64
CA PHE A 257 -0.41 7.89 4.40
C PHE A 257 0.24 6.55 4.71
N PHE A 258 -0.30 5.48 4.14
CA PHE A 258 0.46 4.25 4.01
C PHE A 258 1.47 4.41 2.88
N VAL A 259 2.75 4.28 3.20
CA VAL A 259 3.85 4.47 2.25
C VAL A 259 4.64 3.18 2.09
N GLY A 260 5.30 3.04 0.96
CA GLY A 260 6.32 2.01 0.78
C GLY A 260 7.32 2.36 -0.30
N ASN A 261 8.45 1.64 -0.34
CA ASN A 261 9.47 1.83 -1.39
C ASN A 261 9.47 0.70 -2.43
N GLN A 262 10.23 0.93 -3.50
CA GLN A 262 10.53 -0.06 -4.52
C GLN A 262 11.91 -0.66 -4.29
N GLN A 263 12.08 -1.97 -4.53
CA GLN A 263 13.36 -2.65 -4.32
C GLN A 263 14.50 -2.01 -5.15
N ALA A 264 14.22 -1.64 -6.40
CA ALA A 264 15.20 -0.98 -7.28
C ALA A 264 15.54 0.46 -6.86
N HIS A 265 14.65 1.10 -6.09
CA HIS A 265 14.82 2.48 -5.61
C HIS A 265 14.44 2.60 -4.13
N PRO A 266 15.25 2.05 -3.20
CA PRO A 266 14.88 1.95 -1.78
C PRO A 266 14.61 3.30 -1.09
N ARG A 267 15.21 4.40 -1.58
CA ARG A 267 14.99 5.76 -1.05
C ARG A 267 13.73 6.42 -1.62
N SER A 268 13.17 5.88 -2.69
CA SER A 268 11.98 6.41 -3.35
C SER A 268 10.73 5.78 -2.77
N PHE A 269 10.13 6.48 -1.80
CA PHE A 269 8.86 6.10 -1.23
C PHE A 269 7.68 6.68 -2.01
N ILE A 270 6.63 5.89 -2.10
CA ILE A 270 5.37 6.17 -2.79
C ILE A 270 4.21 5.97 -1.81
N VAL A 271 3.13 6.73 -2.00
CA VAL A 271 1.89 6.56 -1.24
C VAL A 271 1.13 5.39 -1.83
N LEU A 272 0.93 4.36 -1.02
CA LEU A 272 0.22 3.13 -1.38
C LEU A 272 -1.27 3.18 -1.03
N GLY A 273 -1.66 4.11 -0.15
CA GLY A 273 -3.04 4.45 0.12
C GLY A 273 -3.21 5.35 1.32
N VAL A 274 -4.45 5.75 1.59
CA VAL A 274 -4.78 6.76 2.60
C VAL A 274 -5.72 6.20 3.66
N VAL A 275 -5.46 6.59 4.91
CA VAL A 275 -6.30 6.44 6.10
C VAL A 275 -6.79 7.83 6.48
N TYR A 276 -8.08 7.97 6.80
CA TYR A 276 -8.67 9.30 7.04
C TYR A 276 -9.84 9.22 8.04
N PRO A 277 -9.61 8.78 9.29
CA PRO A 277 -10.58 8.94 10.37
C PRO A 277 -10.96 10.40 10.58
N GLU A 278 -12.08 10.64 11.26
CA GLU A 278 -12.39 11.98 11.76
C GLU A 278 -11.36 12.38 12.80
N ARG A 279 -10.95 13.66 12.80
CA ARG A 279 -10.15 14.16 13.90
C ARG A 279 -10.99 14.05 15.18
N PRO A 280 -10.42 13.58 16.30
CA PRO A 280 -11.07 13.68 17.58
C PRO A 280 -11.47 15.13 17.79
N THR A 281 -12.77 15.40 17.95
CA THR A 281 -13.19 16.69 18.48
C THR A 281 -12.60 16.77 19.88
N LEU A 282 -11.83 17.82 20.18
CA LEU A 282 -11.43 18.13 21.54
C LEU A 282 -12.71 18.31 22.35
N ARG A 283 -13.24 17.23 22.92
CA ARG A 283 -14.21 17.34 23.99
C ARG A 283 -13.45 18.02 25.11
N SER A 284 -13.84 19.25 25.42
CA SER A 284 -13.46 19.91 26.66
C SER A 284 -13.64 18.89 27.77
N ARG A 285 -12.52 18.45 28.35
CA ARG A 285 -12.56 17.78 29.65
C ARG A 285 -13.02 18.85 30.64
N SER A 286 -14.32 18.94 30.84
CA SER A 286 -14.95 19.55 32.01
C SER A 286 -14.88 18.55 33.16
#